data_AF-A0A6G2VK27-F1
#
_entry.id   AF-A0A6G2VK27-F1
#
_cell.length_a   1.000
_cell.length_b   1.000
_cell.length_c   1.000
_cell.angle_alpha   90.00
_cell.angle_beta   90.00
_cell.angle_gamma   90.00
#
_symmetry.space_group_name_H-M   'P 1'
#
loop_
_entity.id
_entity.type
_entity.pdbx_description
1 polymer ?
#
loop_
_entity_poly.entity_id
_entity_poly.type
_entity_poly.pdbx_seq_one_letter_code
_entity_poly.pdbx_strand_id
1 'polypeptide(L)' 'LLQEVWGVSQSTKTNYLRVYMAQLRRKLETDPAHPRYLITEPGMGYRFEG' A
#
# COMPACT_ATOMS: atom_id res chain seq x y z
N LEU A 1 -13.86 3.41 11.49
CA LEU A 1 -13.46 4.62 10.72
C LEU A 1 -12.08 4.45 10.04
N LEU A 2 -11.70 3.26 9.54
CA LEU A 2 -10.36 3.07 8.97
C LEU A 2 -10.33 2.05 7.83
N GLN A 3 -11.28 2.17 6.89
CA GLN A 3 -11.32 1.28 5.72
C GLN A 3 -11.76 1.98 4.42
N GLU A 4 -11.81 3.32 4.38
CA GLU A 4 -12.47 4.05 3.29
C GLU A 4 -11.57 4.70 2.24
N VAL A 5 -10.23 4.58 2.33
CA VAL A 5 -9.36 5.31 1.38
C VAL A 5 -8.90 4.46 0.19
N TRP A 6 -8.78 3.13 0.35
CA TRP A 6 -8.06 2.30 -0.63
C TRP A 6 -8.91 1.21 -1.28
N GLY A 7 -10.13 1.01 -0.81
CA GLY A 7 -11.08 0.07 -1.38
C GLY A 7 -11.52 0.54 -2.77
N VAL A 8 -11.23 -0.28 -3.79
CA VAL A 8 -11.73 -0.15 -5.16
C VAL A 8 -11.04 0.91 -6.05
N SER A 9 -9.71 0.87 -6.16
CA SER A 9 -9.01 1.52 -7.27
C SER A 9 -9.28 0.76 -8.58
N GLN A 10 -10.18 1.30 -9.40
CA GLN A 10 -10.41 0.90 -10.80
C GLN A 10 -9.10 0.57 -11.53
N SER A 11 -9.11 -0.53 -12.27
CA SER A 11 -7.97 -1.27 -12.85
C SER A 11 -6.84 -0.44 -13.48
N THR A 12 -7.09 0.76 -13.98
CA THR A 12 -6.08 1.66 -14.57
C THR A 12 -5.24 2.40 -13.51
N LYS A 13 -5.81 2.70 -12.33
CA LYS A 13 -5.12 3.39 -11.22
C LYS A 13 -4.25 2.44 -10.38
N THR A 14 -4.45 1.12 -10.49
CA THR A 14 -3.78 0.09 -9.70
C THR A 14 -2.27 0.00 -9.97
N ASN A 15 -1.83 0.21 -11.21
CA ASN A 15 -0.41 0.21 -11.55
C ASN A 15 0.33 1.38 -10.90
N TYR A 16 -0.26 2.57 -10.94
CA TYR A 16 0.32 3.74 -10.27
C TYR A 16 0.39 3.54 -8.75
N LEU A 17 -0.66 3.00 -8.14
CA LEU A 17 -0.68 2.73 -6.70
C LEU A 17 0.44 1.78 -6.27
N ARG A 18 0.71 0.72 -7.04
CA ARG A 18 1.83 -0.20 -6.79
C ARG A 18 3.18 0.51 -6.84
N VAL A 19 3.40 1.35 -7.85
CA VAL A 19 4.65 2.12 -8.00
C VAL A 19 4.84 3.09 -6.82
N TYR A 20 3.80 3.86 -6.46
CA TYR A 20 3.87 4.77 -5.33
C TYR A 20 4.08 4.03 -4.00
N MET A 21 3.44 2.89 -3.79
CA MET A 21 3.69 2.07 -2.59
C MET A 21 5.13 1.58 -2.51
N ALA A 22 5.72 1.14 -3.63
CA ALA A 22 7.12 0.77 -3.66
C ALA A 22 8.04 1.95 -3.32
N GLN A 23 7.72 3.16 -3.80
CA GLN A 23 8.48 4.37 -3.46
C GLN A 23 8.34 4.75 -1.98
N LEU A 24 7.15 4.63 -1.40
CA LEU A 24 6.91 4.94 0.01
C LEU A 24 7.64 3.96 0.92
N ARG A 25 7.58 2.65 0.64
CA ARG A 25 8.31 1.64 1.42
C ARG A 25 9.82 1.92 1.42
N ARG A 26 10.40 2.29 0.28
CA ARG A 26 11.82 2.69 0.21
C ARG A 26 12.19 3.89 1.08
N LYS A 27 11.24 4.77 1.38
CA LYS A 27 11.47 5.99 2.16
C LYS A 27 11.16 5.82 3.65
N LEU A 28 10.23 4.94 3.99
CA LEU A 28 9.61 4.89 5.32
C LEU A 28 9.86 3.56 6.06
N GLU A 29 10.10 2.47 5.34
CA GLU A 29 10.38 1.18 5.95
C GLU A 29 11.89 1.01 6.16
N THR A 30 12.28 0.39 7.27
CA THR A 30 13.68 0.01 7.50
C THR A 30 14.13 -1.04 6.49
N ASP A 31 13.26 -2.01 6.18
CA ASP A 31 13.44 -2.97 5.09
C ASP A 31 12.21 -2.97 4.17
N PRO A 32 12.31 -2.41 2.95
CA PRO A 32 11.20 -2.35 2.00
C PRO A 32 10.67 -3.73 1.55
N ALA A 33 11.46 -4.79 1.65
CA ALA A 33 11.05 -6.16 1.32
C ALA A 33 10.20 -6.80 2.44
N HIS A 34 10.38 -6.34 3.67
CA HIS A 34 9.64 -6.78 4.85
C HIS A 34 8.95 -5.58 5.52
N PRO A 35 7.93 -4.98 4.87
CA PRO A 35 7.30 -3.76 5.35
C PRO A 35 6.56 -4.01 6.68
N ARG A 36 6.73 -3.11 7.64
CA ARG A 36 6.08 -3.15 8.95
C ARG A 36 4.85 -2.23 9.01
N TYR A 37 4.83 -1.14 8.26
CA TYR A 37 3.78 -0.12 8.34
C TYR A 37 2.89 -0.12 7.11
N LEU A 38 3.42 -0.35 5.91
CA LEU A 38 2.68 -0.31 4.64
C LEU A 38 2.39 -1.73 4.15
N ILE A 39 1.31 -2.35 4.64
CA ILE A 39 0.98 -3.76 4.42
C ILE A 39 0.15 -3.95 3.14
N THR A 40 0.46 -4.99 2.38
CA THR A 40 -0.39 -5.43 1.26
C THR A 40 -1.42 -6.42 1.77
N GLU A 41 -2.69 -6.13 1.53
CA GLU A 41 -3.81 -7.03 1.79
C GLU A 41 -4.31 -7.63 0.47
N PRO A 42 -4.07 -8.94 0.23
CA PRO A 42 -4.54 -9.60 -0.98
C PRO A 42 -6.05 -9.43 -1.18
N GLY A 43 -6.46 -8.99 -2.37
CA GLY A 43 -7.87 -8.75 -2.71
C GLY A 43 -8.47 -7.46 -2.14
N MET A 44 -7.81 -6.80 -1.18
CA MET A 44 -8.32 -5.58 -0.53
C MET A 44 -7.48 -4.33 -0.82
N GLY A 45 -6.19 -4.48 -1.09
CA GLY A 45 -5.29 -3.38 -1.46
C GLY A 45 -4.14 -3.21 -0.48
N TYR A 46 -4.02 -2.03 0.13
CA TYR A 46 -2.95 -1.71 1.08
C TYR A 46 -3.54 -1.15 2.37
N ARG A 47 -2.92 -1.47 3.49
CA ARG A 47 -3.25 -0.98 4.83
C ARG A 47 -2.04 -0.28 5.45
N PHE A 48 -2.31 0.75 6.23
CA PHE A 48 -1.32 1.33 7.14
C PHE A 48 -1.50 0.72 8.54
N GLU A 49 -0.42 0.24 9.13
CA GLU A 49 -0.33 -0.22 10.52
C GLU A 49 0.63 0.71 11.27
N GLY A 50 0.31 1.03 12.52
CA GLY A 50 1.07 1.96 13.37
C GLY A 50 1.15 1.45 14.79
#